data_AF-A0A2A5XET5-F1
#
_entry.id   AF-A0A2A5XET5-F1
#
_cell.length_a   1.000
_cell.length_b   1.000
_cell.length_c   1.000
_cell.angle_alpha   90.00
_cell.angle_beta   90.00
_cell.angle_gamma   90.00
#
_symmetry.space_group_name_H-M   'P 1'
#
loop_
_entity.id
_entity.type
_entity.pdbx_description
1 polymer ?
#
loop_
_entity_poly.entity_id
_entity_poly.type
_entity_poly.pdbx_seq_one_letter_code
_entity_poly.pdbx_strand_id
1 'polypeptide(L)'
;MKSYLLPVFICLFISINIYASSTNSEYSSIEEVKELNYQLFTDVGFDENKINFISRVIYANYKRATTMAENGVSNQGVKLILDEKAEERLTRLLTKDEFLTFTKIKHKIK
;
A
#
# COMPACT_ATOMS: atom_id res chain seq x y z
N MET A 1 -7.74 24.75 28.06
CA MET A 1 -7.79 24.85 26.58
C MET A 1 -7.54 23.46 26.02
N LYS A 2 -8.59 22.76 25.59
CA LYS A 2 -8.48 21.43 24.99
C LYS A 2 -8.25 21.62 23.48
N SER A 3 -7.13 21.12 22.98
CA SER A 3 -6.71 21.25 21.59
C SER A 3 -7.60 20.41 20.69
N TYR A 4 -8.30 21.03 19.73
CA TYR A 4 -9.13 20.34 18.72
C TYR A 4 -8.42 20.26 17.36
N LEU A 5 -7.11 19.99 17.36
CA LEU A 5 -6.32 19.86 16.13
C LEU A 5 -6.13 18.41 15.67
N LEU A 6 -7.13 17.54 15.87
CA LEU A 6 -7.03 16.13 15.44
C LEU A 6 -7.87 15.70 14.23
N PRO A 7 -8.88 16.41 13.68
CA PRO A 7 -9.64 15.85 12.56
C PRO A 7 -9.03 16.15 11.19
N VAL A 8 -8.05 17.06 11.07
CA VAL A 8 -7.53 17.46 9.74
C VAL A 8 -6.59 16.40 9.13
N PHE A 9 -5.94 15.56 9.94
CA PHE A 9 -5.03 14.52 9.44
C PHE A 9 -5.75 13.28 8.86
N ILE A 10 -7.05 13.12 9.10
CA ILE A 10 -7.82 11.96 8.62
C ILE A 10 -8.26 12.13 7.16
N CYS A 11 -8.25 13.35 6.61
CA CYS A 11 -8.70 13.62 5.24
C CYS A 11 -7.63 13.46 4.15
N LEU A 12 -6.37 13.15 4.49
CA LEU A 12 -5.29 13.00 3.50
C LEU A 12 -5.18 11.60 2.86
N PHE A 13 -6.08 10.68 3.19
CA PHE A 13 -6.00 9.27 2.72
C PHE A 13 -6.84 8.94 1.48
N ILE A 14 -7.43 9.93 0.79
CA ILE A 14 -8.44 9.66 -0.23
C ILE A 14 -7.87 9.36 -1.63
N SER A 15 -6.65 9.78 -1.99
CA SER A 15 -6.09 9.51 -3.33
C SER A 15 -5.24 8.24 -3.39
N ILE A 16 -5.90 7.08 -3.42
CA ILE A 16 -5.27 5.80 -3.76
C ILE A 16 -5.74 5.40 -5.16
N ASN A 17 -4.79 5.38 -6.10
CA ASN A 17 -4.76 4.56 -7.32
C ASN A 17 -5.88 4.70 -8.35
N ILE A 18 -5.96 5.86 -9.01
CA ILE A 18 -6.49 5.91 -10.39
C ILE A 18 -5.40 5.54 -11.42
N TYR A 19 -4.11 5.68 -11.09
CA TYR A 19 -3.04 5.43 -12.06
C TYR A 19 -2.72 3.95 -12.31
N ALA A 20 -2.84 3.07 -11.31
CA ALA A 20 -2.65 1.62 -11.50
C ALA A 20 -3.73 0.99 -12.40
N SER A 21 -4.88 1.66 -12.57
CA SER A 21 -5.93 1.22 -13.49
C SER A 21 -5.64 1.59 -14.96
N SER A 22 -4.59 2.37 -15.24
CA SER A 22 -4.26 2.87 -16.59
C SER A 22 -3.14 2.10 -17.30
N THR A 23 -2.37 1.30 -16.56
CA THR A 23 -1.37 0.38 -17.11
C THR A 23 -1.92 -1.03 -16.94
N ASN A 24 -2.30 -1.69 -18.04
CA ASN A 24 -2.81 -3.07 -18.09
C ASN A 24 -1.81 -4.16 -17.59
N SER A 25 -0.94 -3.87 -16.62
CA SER A 25 -0.09 -4.86 -15.98
C SER A 25 -0.69 -5.25 -14.64
N GLU A 26 -1.53 -6.29 -14.68
CA GLU A 26 -1.83 -7.07 -13.49
C GLU A 26 -0.52 -7.64 -12.91
N TYR A 27 -0.25 -7.50 -11.62
CA TYR A 27 0.90 -8.19 -11.03
C TYR A 27 0.73 -9.71 -11.17
N SER A 28 1.69 -10.36 -11.81
CA SER A 28 1.79 -11.80 -11.99
C SER A 28 2.44 -12.52 -10.81
N SER A 29 3.31 -11.83 -10.05
CA SER A 29 4.05 -12.42 -8.93
C SER A 29 4.53 -11.39 -7.90
N ILE A 30 4.99 -11.89 -6.74
CA ILE A 30 5.67 -11.06 -5.73
C ILE A 30 6.98 -10.49 -6.27
N GLU A 31 7.71 -11.26 -7.08
CA GLU A 31 9.00 -10.84 -7.63
C GLU A 31 8.81 -9.69 -8.62
N GLU A 32 7.75 -9.70 -9.41
CA GLU A 32 7.40 -8.57 -10.28
C GLU A 32 7.10 -7.30 -9.49
N VAL A 33 6.31 -7.39 -8.40
CA VAL A 33 6.06 -6.24 -7.52
C VAL A 33 7.37 -5.67 -6.99
N LYS A 34 8.27 -6.56 -6.57
CA LYS A 34 9.58 -6.19 -6.06
C LYS A 34 10.43 -5.53 -7.14
N GLU A 35 10.56 -6.13 -8.32
CA GLU A 35 11.36 -5.61 -9.43
C GLU A 35 10.89 -4.22 -9.88
N LEU A 36 9.56 -4.02 -10.02
CA LEU A 36 8.97 -2.75 -10.42
C LEU A 36 9.24 -1.62 -9.42
N ASN A 37 9.39 -1.97 -8.14
CA ASN A 37 9.48 -1.01 -7.03
C ASN A 37 10.83 -1.03 -6.30
N TYR A 38 11.78 -1.84 -6.76
CA TYR A 38 13.04 -2.08 -6.05
C TYR A 38 13.80 -0.78 -5.81
N GLN A 39 14.01 0.00 -6.88
CA GLN A 39 14.71 1.28 -6.80
C GLN A 39 14.00 2.26 -5.85
N LEU A 40 12.67 2.36 -5.92
CA LEU A 40 11.90 3.24 -5.04
C LEU A 40 12.08 2.86 -3.57
N PHE A 41 12.08 1.55 -3.26
CA PHE A 41 12.23 1.08 -1.89
C PHE A 41 13.66 1.21 -1.37
N THR A 42 14.67 0.98 -2.22
CA THR A 42 16.07 1.21 -1.85
C THR A 42 16.37 2.69 -1.63
N ASP A 43 15.80 3.57 -2.46
CA ASP A 43 16.01 5.03 -2.37
C ASP A 43 15.51 5.60 -1.03
N VAL A 44 14.52 4.95 -0.41
CA VAL A 44 13.95 5.36 0.89
C VAL A 44 14.58 4.60 2.07
N GLY A 45 15.60 3.79 1.81
CA GLY A 45 16.40 3.12 2.82
C GLY A 45 15.84 1.79 3.33
N PHE A 46 14.90 1.16 2.62
CA PHE A 46 14.49 -0.20 2.98
C PHE A 46 15.55 -1.22 2.59
N ASP A 47 15.89 -2.09 3.55
CA ASP A 47 16.74 -3.25 3.29
C ASP A 47 15.98 -4.36 2.54
N GLU A 48 16.73 -5.34 2.03
CA GLU A 48 16.21 -6.46 1.26
C GLU A 48 15.09 -7.23 1.99
N ASN A 49 15.17 -7.39 3.31
CA ASN A 49 14.13 -8.08 4.08
C ASN A 49 12.83 -7.29 4.09
N LYS A 50 12.90 -5.98 4.28
CA LYS A 50 11.75 -5.08 4.24
C LYS A 50 11.16 -4.97 2.83
N ILE A 51 12.00 -4.89 1.81
CA ILE A 51 11.57 -4.90 0.41
C ILE A 51 10.77 -6.16 0.10
N ASN A 52 11.31 -7.32 0.47
CA ASN A 52 10.63 -8.61 0.27
C ASN A 52 9.29 -8.67 1.02
N PHE A 53 9.25 -8.17 2.25
CA PHE A 53 8.03 -8.14 3.04
C PHE A 53 6.96 -7.20 2.48
N ILE A 54 7.33 -5.95 2.14
CA ILE A 54 6.44 -4.95 1.56
C ILE A 54 5.86 -5.48 0.25
N SER A 55 6.69 -6.07 -0.62
CA SER A 55 6.26 -6.62 -1.91
C SER A 55 5.24 -7.75 -1.72
N ARG A 56 5.42 -8.62 -0.71
CA ARG A 56 4.44 -9.63 -0.33
C ARG A 56 3.11 -9.04 0.12
N VAL A 57 3.14 -7.96 0.92
CA VAL A 57 1.92 -7.30 1.39
C VAL A 57 1.15 -6.67 0.22
N ILE A 58 1.85 -5.97 -0.66
CA ILE A 58 1.27 -5.35 -1.87
C ILE A 58 0.63 -6.42 -2.75
N TYR A 59 1.37 -7.47 -3.10
CA TYR A 59 0.85 -8.55 -3.95
C TYR A 59 -0.37 -9.24 -3.33
N ALA A 60 -0.34 -9.53 -2.03
CA ALA A 60 -1.46 -10.18 -1.35
C ALA A 60 -2.72 -9.29 -1.32
N ASN A 61 -2.56 -7.98 -1.17
CA ASN A 61 -3.68 -7.04 -1.23
C ASN A 61 -4.19 -6.87 -2.66
N TYR A 62 -3.30 -6.83 -3.65
CA TYR A 62 -3.67 -6.82 -5.07
C TYR A 62 -4.53 -8.04 -5.42
N LYS A 63 -4.05 -9.26 -5.15
CA LYS A 63 -4.82 -10.50 -5.41
C LYS A 63 -6.17 -10.49 -4.71
N ARG A 64 -6.22 -9.98 -3.48
CA ARG A 64 -7.46 -9.88 -2.72
C ARG A 64 -8.42 -8.85 -3.31
N ALA A 65 -7.91 -7.71 -3.79
CA ALA A 65 -8.70 -6.70 -4.49
C ALA A 65 -9.33 -7.30 -5.75
N THR A 66 -8.54 -8.01 -6.57
CA THR A 66 -9.01 -8.67 -7.80
C THR A 66 -10.13 -9.66 -7.47
N THR A 67 -9.93 -10.57 -6.51
CA THR A 67 -10.97 -11.53 -6.10
C THR A 67 -12.21 -10.85 -5.52
N MET A 68 -12.07 -9.76 -4.76
CA MET A 68 -13.23 -9.03 -4.23
C MET A 68 -14.00 -8.30 -5.34
N ALA A 69 -13.31 -7.74 -6.32
CA ALA A 69 -13.94 -7.12 -7.49
C ALA A 69 -14.68 -8.15 -8.35
N GLU A 70 -14.07 -9.32 -8.59
CA GLU A 70 -14.72 -10.47 -9.27
C GLU A 70 -16.00 -10.92 -8.54
N ASN A 71 -16.02 -10.84 -7.21
CA ASN A 71 -17.18 -11.18 -6.38
C ASN A 71 -18.20 -10.03 -6.23
N GLY A 72 -18.04 -8.92 -6.97
CA GLY A 72 -19.00 -7.81 -6.97
C GLY A 72 -18.95 -6.90 -5.74
N VAL A 73 -17.87 -6.95 -4.95
CA VAL A 73 -17.70 -6.03 -3.81
C VAL A 73 -17.44 -4.61 -4.34
N SER A 74 -18.10 -3.60 -3.74
CA SER A 74 -17.91 -2.21 -4.15
C SER A 74 -16.47 -1.74 -3.91
N ASN A 75 -15.95 -0.91 -4.84
CA ASN A 75 -14.58 -0.39 -4.77
C ASN A 75 -14.27 0.32 -3.43
N GLN A 76 -15.25 1.00 -2.84
CA GLN A 76 -15.10 1.67 -1.55
C GLN A 76 -14.91 0.68 -0.39
N GLY A 77 -15.66 -0.42 -0.39
CA GLY A 77 -15.54 -1.49 0.61
C GLY A 77 -14.22 -2.24 0.48
N VAL A 78 -13.79 -2.51 -0.76
CA VAL A 78 -12.47 -3.11 -1.06
C VAL A 78 -11.35 -2.24 -0.50
N LYS A 79 -11.37 -0.93 -0.78
CA LYS A 79 -10.34 0.00 -0.32
C LYS A 79 -10.18 0.01 1.20
N LEU A 80 -11.28 0.18 1.94
CA LEU A 80 -11.24 0.24 3.41
C LEU A 80 -10.67 -1.05 4.03
N ILE A 81 -11.14 -2.21 3.58
CA ILE A 81 -10.73 -3.52 4.13
C ILE A 81 -9.26 -3.80 3.82
N LEU A 82 -8.79 -3.45 2.62
CA LEU A 82 -7.41 -3.71 2.22
C LEU A 82 -6.42 -2.75 2.85
N ASP A 83 -6.79 -1.47 3.02
CA ASP A 83 -5.95 -0.48 3.69
C ASP A 83 -5.69 -0.89 5.15
N GLU A 84 -6.73 -1.29 5.89
CA GLU A 84 -6.60 -1.75 7.27
C GLU A 84 -5.71 -3.00 7.38
N LYS A 85 -5.89 -3.99 6.49
CA LYS A 85 -5.06 -5.20 6.47
C LYS A 85 -3.63 -4.94 6.03
N ALA A 86 -3.42 -3.99 5.13
CA ALA A 86 -2.08 -3.56 4.72
C ALA A 86 -1.35 -2.95 5.92
N GLU A 87 -2.00 -2.02 6.60
CA GLU A 87 -1.46 -1.34 7.77
C GLU A 87 -1.13 -2.33 8.90
N GLU A 88 -2.06 -3.22 9.25
CA GLU A 88 -1.85 -4.27 10.25
C GLU A 88 -0.64 -5.16 9.94
N ARG A 89 -0.41 -5.47 8.66
CA ARG A 89 0.73 -6.30 8.24
C ARG A 89 2.02 -5.51 8.24
N LEU A 90 2.02 -4.31 7.67
CA LEU A 90 3.22 -3.47 7.55
C LEU A 90 3.79 -3.09 8.91
N THR A 91 2.93 -2.77 9.87
CA THR A 91 3.32 -2.40 11.24
C THR A 91 3.94 -3.54 12.06
N ARG A 92 3.88 -4.79 11.58
CA ARG A 92 4.58 -5.94 12.22
C ARG A 92 6.08 -5.94 11.95
N LEU A 93 6.53 -5.31 10.87
CA LEU A 93 7.95 -5.28 10.48
C LEU A 93 8.52 -3.86 10.45
N LEU A 94 7.72 -2.90 9.97
CA LEU A 94 8.16 -1.51 9.85
C LEU A 94 8.04 -0.83 11.20
N THR A 95 9.09 -0.09 11.57
CA THR A 95 9.00 0.91 12.63
C THR A 95 8.00 2.01 12.24
N LYS A 96 7.60 2.83 13.21
CA LYS A 96 6.68 3.95 12.97
C LYS A 96 7.18 4.91 11.88
N ASP A 97 8.48 5.21 11.89
CA ASP A 97 9.09 6.14 10.93
C ASP A 97 9.20 5.51 9.54
N GLU A 98 9.53 4.22 9.47
CA GLU A 98 9.53 3.45 8.22
C GLU A 98 8.12 3.35 7.62
N PHE A 99 7.10 3.11 8.44
CA PHE A 99 5.71 3.10 8.01
C PHE A 99 5.27 4.47 7.50
N LEU A 100 5.67 5.57 8.17
CA LEU A 100 5.41 6.92 7.69
C LEU A 100 6.11 7.19 6.34
N THR A 101 7.35 6.74 6.18
CA THR A 101 8.09 6.81 4.92
C THR A 101 7.39 6.05 3.81
N PHE A 102 6.96 4.80 4.07
CA PHE A 102 6.16 4.01 3.15
C PHE A 102 4.87 4.75 2.74
N THR A 103 4.16 5.33 3.70
CA THR A 103 2.91 6.06 3.44
C THR A 103 3.15 7.29 2.55
N LYS A 104 4.29 7.97 2.70
CA LYS A 104 4.67 9.10 1.85
C LYS A 104 5.00 8.67 0.42
N ILE A 105 5.54 7.47 0.20
CA ILE A 105 5.94 7.00 -1.13
C ILE A 105 4.89 6.12 -1.82
N LYS A 106 3.82 5.73 -1.14
CA LYS A 106 2.81 4.78 -1.67
C LYS A 106 2.22 5.18 -3.03
N HIS A 107 2.12 6.48 -3.30
CA HIS A 107 1.59 7.02 -4.56
C HIS A 107 2.56 6.88 -5.75
N LYS A 108 3.82 6.53 -5.48
CA LYS A 108 4.88 6.30 -6.48
C LYS A 108 5.08 4.80 -6.77
N ILE A 109 4.43 3.92 -6.00
CA ILE A 109 4.49 2.48 -6.21
C ILE A 109 3.83 2.19 -7.56
N LYS A 110 4.55 1.45 -8.41
CA LYS A 110 4.13 1.01 -9.73
C LYS A 110 3.38 -0.29 -9.62
#